data_AF-A0A258C6L3-F1
#
_entry.id   AF-A0A258C6L3-F1
#
_cell.length_a   1.000
_cell.length_b   1.000
_cell.length_c   1.000
_cell.angle_alpha   90.00
_cell.angle_beta   90.00
_cell.angle_gamma   90.00
#
_symmetry.space_group_name_H-M   'P 1'
#
loop_
_entity.id
_entity.type
_entity.pdbx_description
1 polymer ?
#
loop_
_entity_poly.entity_id
_entity_poly.type
_entity_poly.pdbx_seq_one_letter_code
_entity_poly.pdbx_strand_id
1 'polypeptide(L)'
;FFNAIDLWRKPERLNDILLCCTADLRGRTGFEQAEYAQATYLQQLAEAALKVTAQQVMALGITGPAIKEALNTARLQAITATLQSIKS
;
A
#
# COMPACT_ATOMS: atom_id res chain seq x y z
N PHE A 1 7.75 0.11 -3.86
CA PHE A 1 7.05 -1.19 -3.73
C PHE A 1 5.67 -1.19 -4.40
N PHE A 2 4.66 -0.45 -3.91
CA PHE A 2 3.29 -0.50 -4.46
C PHE A 2 3.16 -0.25 -5.98
N ASN A 3 3.97 0.66 -6.53
CA ASN A 3 4.06 0.84 -7.98
C ASN A 3 4.50 -0.43 -8.73
N ALA A 4 5.45 -1.18 -8.17
CA ALA A 4 6.06 -2.34 -8.81
C ALA A 4 5.10 -3.54 -8.86
N ILE A 5 4.24 -3.68 -7.85
CA ILE A 5 3.25 -4.77 -7.78
C ILE A 5 1.95 -4.42 -8.53
N ASP A 6 1.86 -3.23 -9.12
CA ASP A 6 0.68 -2.73 -9.83
C ASP A 6 -0.56 -2.59 -8.93
N LEU A 7 -0.35 -2.15 -7.68
CA LEU A 7 -1.40 -2.05 -6.67
C LEU A 7 -2.62 -1.23 -7.16
N TRP A 8 -2.38 -0.21 -7.98
CA TRP A 8 -3.41 0.75 -8.42
C TRP A 8 -4.47 0.15 -9.34
N ARG A 9 -4.11 -0.91 -10.07
CA ARG A 9 -5.02 -1.60 -10.99
C ARG A 9 -5.47 -2.95 -10.45
N LYS A 10 -4.65 -3.58 -9.60
CA LYS A 10 -4.84 -4.93 -9.07
C LYS A 10 -4.53 -4.95 -7.57
N PRO A 11 -5.35 -4.30 -6.73
CA PRO A 11 -5.10 -4.22 -5.29
C PRO A 11 -5.01 -5.60 -4.62
N GLU A 12 -5.71 -6.61 -5.15
CA GLU A 12 -5.68 -7.99 -4.70
C GLU A 12 -4.28 -8.62 -4.69
N ARG A 13 -3.37 -8.17 -5.57
CA ARG A 13 -1.99 -8.68 -5.62
C ARG A 13 -1.21 -8.47 -4.33
N LEU A 14 -1.56 -7.45 -3.55
CA LEU A 14 -0.94 -7.26 -2.25
C LEU A 14 -1.27 -8.45 -1.34
N ASN A 15 -2.52 -8.90 -1.32
CA ASN A 15 -2.95 -10.02 -0.48
C ASN A 15 -2.24 -11.31 -0.89
N ASP A 16 -2.09 -11.57 -2.19
CA ASP A 16 -1.36 -12.74 -2.69
C ASP A 16 0.11 -12.72 -2.23
N ILE A 17 0.77 -11.56 -2.33
CA ILE A 17 2.16 -11.40 -1.89
C ILE A 17 2.27 -11.62 -0.38
N LEU A 18 1.39 -11.02 0.41
CA LEU A 18 1.38 -11.15 1.87
C LEU A 18 1.11 -12.60 2.30
N LEU A 19 0.25 -13.32 1.58
CA LEU A 19 0.00 -14.74 1.81
C LEU A 19 1.26 -15.55 1.54
N CYS A 20 1.95 -15.32 0.43
CA CYS A 20 3.22 -15.97 0.13
C CYS A 20 4.28 -15.72 1.21
N CYS A 21 4.42 -14.47 1.68
CA CYS A 21 5.36 -14.14 2.77
C CYS A 21 4.98 -14.83 4.09
N THR A 22 3.68 -14.90 4.40
CA THR A 22 3.19 -15.59 5.61
C THR A 22 3.45 -17.09 5.52
N ALA A 23 3.24 -17.69 4.34
CA ALA A 23 3.53 -19.10 4.10
C ALA A 23 5.03 -19.42 4.22
N ASP A 24 5.91 -18.56 3.70
CA ASP A 24 7.37 -18.70 3.84
C ASP A 24 7.83 -18.66 5.31
N LEU A 25 7.28 -17.72 6.08
CA LEU A 25 7.54 -17.63 7.52
C LEU A 25 7.11 -18.91 8.25
N ARG A 26 5.89 -19.39 7.97
CA ARG A 26 5.28 -20.54 8.64
C ARG A 26 5.77 -21.89 8.14
N GLY A 27 6.47 -21.93 7.01
CA GLY A 27 7.06 -23.15 6.46
C GLY A 27 8.27 -23.68 7.24
N ARG A 28 8.79 -22.89 8.19
CA ARG A 28 9.91 -23.27 9.06
C ARG A 28 9.41 -24.01 10.30
N THR A 29 10.04 -25.13 10.65
CA THR A 29 9.72 -25.88 11.86
C THR A 29 9.75 -24.97 13.10
N GLY A 30 8.68 -24.99 13.90
CA GLY A 30 8.52 -24.16 15.09
C GLY A 30 7.95 -22.77 14.84
N PHE A 31 7.62 -22.41 13.60
CA PHE A 31 7.01 -21.13 13.21
C PHE A 31 5.62 -21.29 12.61
N GLU A 32 4.97 -22.44 12.74
CA GLU A 32 3.71 -22.79 12.07
C GLU A 32 2.58 -21.81 12.38
N GLN A 33 2.64 -21.16 13.55
CA GLN A 33 1.69 -20.15 14.02
C GLN A 33 2.27 -18.74 14.11
N ALA A 34 3.49 -18.53 13.59
CA ALA A 34 4.12 -17.22 13.65
C ALA A 34 3.25 -16.17 12.93
N GLU A 35 3.09 -15.01 13.57
CA GLU A 35 2.39 -13.88 13.00
C GLU A 35 3.32 -13.08 12.10
N TYR A 36 2.85 -12.80 10.88
CA TYR A 36 3.51 -11.85 9.99
C TYR A 36 2.90 -10.47 10.20
N ALA A 37 3.29 -9.80 11.30
CA ALA A 37 2.76 -8.49 11.69
C ALA A 37 2.88 -7.43 10.58
N GLN A 38 3.83 -7.62 9.66
CA GLN A 38 4.02 -6.75 8.51
C GLN A 38 2.83 -6.74 7.54
N ALA A 39 2.07 -7.83 7.46
CA ALA A 39 0.89 -7.89 6.60
C ALA A 39 -0.14 -6.82 6.97
N THR A 40 -0.46 -6.71 8.25
CA THR A 40 -1.51 -5.81 8.75
C THR A 40 -1.19 -4.35 8.44
N TYR A 41 0.03 -3.87 8.76
CA TYR A 41 0.33 -2.47 8.48
C TYR A 41 0.47 -2.22 6.97
N LEU A 42 1.01 -3.16 6.18
CA LEU A 42 1.10 -2.98 4.72
C LEU A 42 -0.28 -2.87 4.07
N GLN A 43 -1.27 -3.62 4.56
CA GLN A 43 -2.66 -3.51 4.14
C GLN A 43 -3.22 -2.12 4.46
N GLN A 44 -3.03 -1.62 5.68
CA GLN A 44 -3.50 -0.29 6.08
C GLN A 44 -2.87 0.83 5.23
N LEU A 45 -1.57 0.75 4.95
CA LEU A 45 -0.88 1.71 4.08
C LEU A 45 -1.41 1.66 2.64
N ALA A 46 -1.69 0.46 2.13
CA ALA A 46 -2.24 0.29 0.79
C ALA A 46 -3.66 0.85 0.68
N GLU A 47 -4.51 0.58 1.67
CA GLU A 47 -5.87 1.15 1.75
C GLU A 47 -5.84 2.68 1.77
N ALA A 48 -4.93 3.28 2.55
CA ALA A 48 -4.75 4.73 2.59
C ALA A 48 -4.34 5.29 1.21
N ALA A 49 -3.41 4.63 0.53
CA ALA A 49 -2.96 5.04 -0.80
C ALA A 49 -4.06 4.89 -1.87
N LEU A 50 -4.86 3.83 -1.80
CA LEU A 50 -5.93 3.53 -2.76
C LEU A 50 -7.10 4.52 -2.67
N LYS A 51 -7.29 5.18 -1.52
CA LYS A 51 -8.26 6.27 -1.35
C LYS A 51 -7.89 7.55 -2.13
N VAL A 52 -6.65 7.65 -2.63
CA VAL A 52 -6.19 8.80 -3.42
C VAL A 52 -6.56 8.61 -4.89
N THR A 53 -7.39 9.52 -5.39
CA THR A 53 -7.99 9.47 -6.73
C THR A 53 -7.49 10.59 -7.63
N ALA A 54 -7.57 10.37 -8.96
CA ALA A 54 -7.20 11.40 -9.93
C ALA A 54 -8.11 12.63 -9.83
N GLN A 55 -9.39 12.43 -9.48
CA GLN A 55 -10.36 13.52 -9.29
C GLN A 55 -9.91 14.51 -8.22
N GLN A 56 -9.39 14.02 -7.09
CA GLN A 56 -8.87 14.89 -6.01
C GLN A 56 -7.70 15.75 -6.50
N VAL A 57 -6.81 15.19 -7.32
CA VAL A 57 -5.67 15.91 -7.90
C VAL A 57 -6.12 16.94 -8.94
N MET A 58 -7.05 16.57 -9.82
CA MET A 58 -7.59 17.49 -10.82
C MET A 58 -8.35 18.67 -10.20
N ALA A 59 -9.02 18.45 -9.05
CA ALA A 59 -9.71 19.51 -8.32
C ALA A 59 -8.76 20.61 -7.81
N LEU A 60 -7.46 20.33 -7.70
CA LEU A 60 -6.42 21.31 -7.36
C LEU A 60 -5.94 22.12 -8.57
N GLY A 61 -6.58 21.98 -9.74
CA GLY A 61 -6.18 22.64 -10.99
C GLY A 61 -5.01 21.97 -11.71
N ILE A 62 -4.57 20.79 -11.26
CA ILE A 62 -3.47 20.04 -11.88
C ILE A 62 -4.01 19.30 -13.10
N THR A 63 -3.35 19.47 -14.25
CA THR A 63 -3.82 18.94 -15.53
C THR A 63 -2.71 18.25 -16.33
N GLY A 64 -3.14 17.43 -17.31
CA GLY A 64 -2.25 16.77 -18.25
C GLY A 64 -1.22 15.84 -17.57
N PRO A 65 0.04 15.81 -18.04
CA PRO A 65 1.04 14.87 -17.54
C PRO A 65 1.39 15.06 -16.05
N ALA A 66 1.17 16.27 -15.50
CA ALA A 66 1.43 16.57 -14.09
C ALA A 66 0.51 15.80 -13.11
N ILE A 67 -0.64 15.28 -13.58
CA ILE A 67 -1.56 14.48 -12.76
C ILE A 67 -0.86 13.26 -12.18
N LYS A 68 0.01 12.59 -12.96
CA LYS A 68 0.69 11.37 -12.52
C LYS A 68 1.63 11.64 -11.35
N GLU A 69 2.41 12.72 -11.43
CA GLU A 69 3.35 13.10 -10.38
C GLU A 69 2.61 13.51 -9.12
N ALA A 70 1.57 14.35 -9.27
CA ALA A 70 0.75 14.78 -8.15
C ALA A 70 0.01 13.61 -7.47
N LEU A 71 -0.48 12.64 -8.23
CA LEU A 71 -1.05 11.39 -7.68
C LEU A 71 -0.04 10.62 -6.85
N ASN A 72 1.20 10.47 -7.34
CA ASN A 72 2.25 9.77 -6.60
C ASN A 72 2.60 10.50 -5.31
N THR A 73 2.71 11.83 -5.35
CA THR A 73 2.96 12.67 -4.17
C THR A 73 1.83 12.54 -3.15
N ALA A 74 0.58 12.65 -3.58
CA ALA A 74 -0.59 12.54 -2.71
C ALA A 74 -0.70 11.14 -2.06
N ARG A 75 -0.42 10.08 -2.82
CA ARG A 75 -0.35 8.70 -2.29
C ARG A 75 0.75 8.56 -1.25
N LEU A 76 1.93 9.11 -1.51
CA LEU A 76 3.04 9.07 -0.55
C LEU A 76 2.71 9.82 0.74
N GLN A 77 2.02 10.97 0.64
CA GLN A 77 1.54 11.72 1.80
C GLN A 77 0.54 10.90 2.62
N ALA A 78 -0.45 10.28 1.98
CA ALA A 78 -1.42 9.40 2.66
C ALA A 78 -0.73 8.24 3.38
N ILE A 79 0.20 7.56 2.70
CA ILE A 79 1.01 6.47 3.28
C ILE A 79 1.80 6.98 4.49
N THR A 80 2.45 8.14 4.38
CA THR A 80 3.29 8.71 5.45
C THR A 80 2.46 9.06 6.67
N ALA A 81 1.30 9.71 6.49
CA ALA A 81 0.39 10.05 7.57
C ALA A 81 -0.15 8.80 8.28
N THR A 82 -0.57 7.77 7.52
CA THR A 82 -1.01 6.50 8.10
C THR A 82 0.13 5.80 8.84
N LEU A 83 1.35 5.80 8.29
CA LEU A 83 2.51 5.22 8.95
C LEU A 83 2.83 5.91 10.29
N GLN A 84 2.70 7.23 10.36
CA GLN A 84 2.88 7.99 11.60
C GLN A 84 1.79 7.63 12.63
N SER A 85 0.54 7.49 12.19
CA SER A 85 -0.57 7.10 13.07
C SER A 85 -0.44 5.69 13.62
N ILE A 86 0.19 4.76 12.89
CA ILE A 86 0.40 3.36 13.36
C ILE A 86 1.54 3.28 14.37
N LYS A 87 2.54 4.17 14.25
CA LYS A 87 3.73 4.19 15.12
C LYS A 87 3.54 4.99 16.41
N SER A 88 2.47 5.77 16.49
CA SER A 88 2.11 6.59 17.66
C SER A 88 1.26 5.79 18.61
#